data_AF-A0A3N6PGP5-F1
#
_entry.id   AF-A0A3N6PGP5-F1
#
_cell.length_a   1.000
_cell.length_b   1.000
_cell.length_c   1.000
_cell.angle_alpha   90.00
_cell.angle_beta   90.00
_cell.angle_gamma   90.00
#
_symmetry.space_group_name_H-M   'P 1'
#
loop_
_entity.id
_entity.type
_entity.pdbx_description
1 polymer ?
#
loop_
_entity_poly.entity_id
_entity_poly.type
_entity_poly.pdbx_seq_one_letter_code
_entity_poly.pdbx_strand_id
1 'polypeptide(L)'
;MVSEWVEQWLFTNQKPAIQEPIKLHPYQRVWYERLRLFEEKTKLPKGRWCVFEEVGKLMRNLESNNVSLHDRATIDISVGRTWCHWLKQNGYETDFEQYIHHYPDKRGEQLANIYPYKLLGEFHQWLEEAYIPEKFPEYVRKFVTSEECKLISEAIGYEIKPVFKRLKAKI
;
A
#
# COMPACT_ATOMS: atom_id res chain seq x y z
N MET A 1 7.03 -2.90 29.90
CA MET A 1 5.78 -2.43 30.53
C MET A 1 4.71 -3.42 30.14
N VAL A 2 4.01 -4.00 31.10
CA VAL A 2 2.92 -4.96 30.85
C VAL A 2 1.65 -4.13 30.59
N SER A 3 0.78 -4.55 29.67
CA SER A 3 -0.43 -3.76 29.38
C SER A 3 -1.34 -3.70 30.61
N GLU A 4 -2.01 -2.57 30.81
CA GLU A 4 -2.92 -2.34 31.96
C GLU A 4 -3.92 -3.48 32.13
N TRP A 5 -4.38 -4.05 31.02
CA TRP A 5 -5.29 -5.18 31.05
C TRP A 5 -4.68 -6.45 31.68
N VAL A 6 -3.40 -6.74 31.41
CA VAL A 6 -2.70 -7.89 31.99
C VAL A 6 -2.47 -7.68 33.49
N GLU A 7 -2.15 -6.46 33.92
CA GLU A 7 -2.05 -6.12 35.34
C GLU A 7 -3.41 -6.27 36.04
N GLN A 8 -4.49 -5.77 35.43
CA GLN A 8 -5.84 -5.95 35.97
C GLN A 8 -6.21 -7.43 36.09
N TRP A 9 -5.92 -8.26 35.10
CA TRP A 9 -6.17 -9.70 35.18
C TRP A 9 -5.38 -10.37 36.31
N LEU A 10 -4.08 -10.08 36.41
CA LEU A 10 -3.18 -10.67 37.41
C LEU A 10 -3.55 -10.29 38.85
N PHE A 11 -3.96 -9.05 39.09
CA PHE A 11 -4.14 -8.53 40.45
C PHE A 11 -5.59 -8.49 40.93
N THR A 12 -6.58 -8.55 40.02
CA THR A 12 -7.99 -8.39 40.40
C THR A 12 -8.88 -9.57 40.06
N ASN A 13 -8.37 -10.60 39.35
CA ASN A 13 -9.18 -11.72 38.81
C ASN A 13 -10.38 -11.27 37.96
N GLN A 14 -10.44 -10.00 37.53
CA GLN A 14 -11.46 -9.50 36.63
C GLN A 14 -11.14 -9.93 35.21
N LYS A 15 -12.13 -10.52 34.53
CA LYS A 15 -12.04 -10.81 33.10
C LYS A 15 -12.11 -9.50 32.30
N PRO A 16 -11.33 -9.40 31.21
CA PRO A 16 -11.01 -8.17 30.50
C PRO A 16 -11.96 -7.06 30.17
N ALA A 17 -13.29 -7.08 30.31
CA ALA A 17 -14.16 -6.38 29.35
C ALA A 17 -13.80 -6.78 27.90
N ILE A 18 -14.71 -7.49 27.25
CA ILE A 18 -14.53 -7.88 25.85
C ILE A 18 -14.40 -6.58 25.06
N GLN A 19 -13.19 -6.24 24.62
CA GLN A 19 -12.99 -5.13 23.70
C GLN A 19 -13.81 -5.46 22.46
N GLU A 20 -14.64 -4.52 22.00
CA GLU A 20 -15.34 -4.72 20.73
C GLU A 20 -14.29 -5.07 19.66
N PRO A 21 -14.55 -6.10 18.83
CA PRO A 21 -13.62 -6.46 17.78
C PRO A 21 -13.35 -5.23 16.91
N ILE A 22 -12.08 -4.97 16.62
CA ILE A 22 -11.66 -3.85 15.79
C ILE A 22 -12.42 -3.94 14.45
N LYS A 23 -13.32 -2.98 14.22
CA LYS A 23 -14.07 -2.88 12.95
C LYS A 23 -13.14 -2.25 11.92
N LEU A 24 -12.46 -3.09 11.15
CA LEU A 24 -11.64 -2.64 10.02
C LEU A 24 -12.48 -1.87 9.01
N HIS A 25 -11.91 -0.79 8.47
CA HIS A 25 -12.51 -0.11 7.33
C HIS A 25 -12.67 -1.11 6.17
N PRO A 26 -13.75 -1.06 5.36
CA PRO A 26 -13.95 -1.98 4.23
C PRO A 26 -12.71 -2.14 3.33
N TYR A 27 -11.96 -1.07 3.12
CA TYR A 27 -10.77 -1.08 2.30
C TYR A 27 -9.57 -1.80 2.96
N GLN A 28 -9.38 -1.63 4.27
CA GLN A 28 -8.34 -2.38 4.99
C GLN A 28 -8.56 -3.89 4.88
N ARG A 29 -9.83 -4.35 4.86
CA ARG A 29 -10.15 -5.78 4.69
C ARG A 29 -9.63 -6.34 3.37
N VAL A 30 -9.85 -5.65 2.26
CA VAL A 30 -9.40 -6.12 0.93
C VAL A 30 -7.88 -6.07 0.81
N TRP A 31 -7.24 -5.02 1.36
CA TRP A 31 -5.79 -4.94 1.44
C TRP A 31 -5.19 -6.12 2.23
N TYR A 32 -5.72 -6.43 3.42
CA TYR A 32 -5.23 -7.56 4.22
C TYR A 32 -5.53 -8.91 3.57
N GLU A 33 -6.65 -9.06 2.87
CA GLU A 33 -6.94 -10.28 2.12
C GLU A 33 -5.92 -10.51 0.99
N ARG A 34 -5.51 -9.44 0.30
CA ARG A 34 -4.42 -9.51 -0.69
C ARG A 34 -3.09 -9.88 -0.06
N LEU A 35 -2.75 -9.30 1.09
CA LEU A 35 -1.53 -9.64 1.82
C LEU A 35 -1.56 -11.12 2.22
N ARG A 36 -2.68 -11.60 2.77
CA ARG A 36 -2.87 -13.01 3.12
C ARG A 36 -2.70 -13.94 1.91
N LEU A 37 -3.35 -13.63 0.79
CA LEU A 37 -3.24 -14.42 -0.44
C LEU A 37 -1.81 -14.43 -0.99
N PHE A 38 -1.10 -13.32 -0.88
CA PHE A 38 0.30 -13.22 -1.27
C PHE A 38 1.16 -14.15 -0.40
N GLU A 39 1.07 -14.07 0.93
CA GLU A 39 1.83 -14.94 1.84
C GLU A 39 1.49 -16.43 1.69
N GLU A 40 0.23 -16.76 1.38
CA GLU A 40 -0.22 -18.15 1.22
C GLU A 40 0.25 -18.77 -0.10
N LYS A 41 0.19 -18.00 -1.20
CA LYS A 41 0.35 -18.53 -2.57
C LYS A 41 1.65 -18.15 -3.25
N THR A 42 2.36 -17.14 -2.73
CA THR A 42 3.58 -16.62 -3.37
C THR A 42 4.79 -16.96 -2.53
N LYS A 43 5.81 -17.52 -3.18
CA LYS A 43 7.14 -17.70 -2.59
C LYS A 43 8.18 -17.17 -3.55
N LEU A 44 8.75 -16.01 -3.22
CA LEU A 44 9.79 -15.41 -4.04
C LEU A 44 11.11 -16.20 -3.91
N PRO A 45 11.91 -16.31 -4.99
CA PRO A 45 13.25 -16.87 -4.90
C PRO A 45 14.14 -16.05 -3.96
N LYS A 46 15.17 -16.69 -3.36
CA LYS A 46 16.16 -15.99 -2.55
C LYS A 46 16.88 -14.92 -3.38
N GLY A 47 17.20 -13.78 -2.76
CA GLY A 47 17.90 -12.69 -3.44
C GLY A 47 17.00 -11.82 -4.34
N ARG A 48 15.68 -12.00 -4.24
CA ARG A 48 14.68 -11.30 -5.05
C ARG A 48 13.65 -10.57 -4.18
N TRP A 49 13.00 -9.57 -4.75
CA TRP A 49 11.90 -8.80 -4.17
C TRP A 49 10.82 -8.54 -5.22
N CYS A 50 9.64 -8.09 -4.80
CA CYS A 50 8.62 -7.59 -5.72
C CYS A 50 7.97 -6.28 -5.24
N VAL A 51 7.36 -5.56 -6.18
CA VAL A 51 6.72 -4.26 -5.90
C VAL A 51 5.61 -4.35 -4.86
N PHE A 52 4.88 -5.47 -4.80
CA PHE A 52 3.77 -5.63 -3.86
C PHE A 52 4.25 -5.60 -2.40
N GLU A 53 5.37 -6.26 -2.07
CA GLU A 53 5.95 -6.24 -0.73
C GLU A 53 6.38 -4.82 -0.31
N GLU A 54 6.97 -4.08 -1.23
CA GLU A 54 7.45 -2.72 -0.99
C GLU A 54 6.31 -1.71 -0.84
N VAL A 55 5.29 -1.77 -1.70
CA VAL A 55 4.06 -0.97 -1.52
C VAL A 55 3.35 -1.35 -0.23
N GLY A 56 3.47 -2.59 0.23
CA GLY A 56 2.96 -2.99 1.53
C GLY A 56 3.61 -2.26 2.71
N LYS A 57 4.88 -1.83 2.60
CA LYS A 57 5.53 -0.99 3.62
C LYS A 57 4.88 0.40 3.69
N LEU A 58 4.62 1.01 2.53
CA LEU A 58 3.90 2.29 2.44
C LEU A 58 2.50 2.17 3.04
N MET A 59 1.76 1.12 2.71
CA MET A 59 0.42 0.89 3.26
C MET A 59 0.43 0.80 4.79
N ARG A 60 1.35 0.01 5.36
CA ARG A 60 1.49 -0.11 6.83
C ARG A 60 1.89 1.22 7.48
N ASN A 61 2.74 2.01 6.82
CA ASN A 61 3.12 3.34 7.31
C ASN A 61 1.91 4.29 7.35
N LEU A 62 1.09 4.33 6.30
CA LEU A 62 -0.14 5.12 6.27
C LEU A 62 -1.12 4.66 7.36
N GLU A 63 -1.35 3.36 7.49
CA GLU A 63 -2.21 2.79 8.53
C GLU A 63 -1.72 3.15 9.94
N SER A 64 -0.40 3.13 10.19
CA SER A 64 0.18 3.53 11.48
C SER A 64 -0.03 5.01 11.82
N ASN A 65 -0.28 5.84 10.81
CA ASN A 65 -0.65 7.25 10.95
C ASN A 65 -2.18 7.46 10.96
N ASN A 66 -2.97 6.39 11.18
CA ASN A 66 -4.44 6.38 11.12
C ASN A 66 -5.01 6.78 9.75
N VAL A 67 -4.24 6.59 8.68
CA VAL A 67 -4.66 6.88 7.32
C VAL A 67 -4.99 5.57 6.60
N SER A 68 -6.27 5.38 6.30
CA SER A 68 -6.73 4.23 5.51
C SER A 68 -6.88 4.61 4.04
N LEU A 69 -6.14 3.95 3.15
CA LEU A 69 -6.33 4.12 1.71
C LEU A 69 -7.51 3.30 1.20
N HIS A 70 -8.21 3.85 0.22
CA HIS A 70 -9.19 3.09 -0.54
C HIS A 70 -8.51 1.95 -1.33
N ASP A 71 -9.13 0.78 -1.43
CA ASP A 71 -8.63 -0.34 -2.26
C ASP A 71 -8.22 0.05 -3.66
N ARG A 72 -9.01 0.93 -4.29
CA ARG A 72 -8.75 1.45 -5.63
C ARG A 72 -7.60 2.45 -5.66
N ALA A 73 -7.21 2.98 -4.51
CA ALA A 73 -6.02 3.79 -4.31
C ALA A 73 -4.77 2.94 -4.00
N THR A 74 -4.86 1.61 -3.96
CA THR A 74 -3.64 0.79 -3.90
C THR A 74 -2.85 0.98 -5.18
N ILE A 75 -1.58 1.36 -5.04
CA ILE A 75 -0.75 1.81 -6.14
C ILE A 75 0.17 0.74 -6.74
N ASP A 76 0.10 -0.52 -6.30
CA ASP A 76 1.05 -1.58 -6.69
C ASP A 76 1.17 -1.76 -8.20
N ILE A 77 0.06 -1.82 -8.94
CA ILE A 77 0.07 -1.93 -10.40
C ILE A 77 0.66 -0.67 -11.04
N SER A 78 0.32 0.51 -10.52
CA SER A 78 0.77 1.79 -11.04
C SER A 78 2.27 2.01 -10.82
N VAL A 79 2.75 1.70 -9.62
CA VAL A 79 4.18 1.68 -9.25
C VAL A 79 4.93 0.71 -10.14
N GLY A 80 4.47 -0.54 -10.26
CA GLY A 80 5.18 -1.55 -11.06
C GLY A 80 5.33 -1.16 -12.52
N ARG A 81 4.28 -0.60 -13.13
CA ARG A 81 4.32 -0.11 -14.52
C ARG A 81 5.28 1.07 -14.69
N THR A 82 5.25 2.03 -13.77
CA THR A 82 6.07 3.24 -13.85
C THR A 82 7.54 2.93 -13.56
N TRP A 83 7.80 2.01 -12.63
CA TRP A 83 9.14 1.52 -12.32
C TRP A 83 9.78 0.84 -13.53
N CYS A 84 9.06 -0.09 -14.17
CA CYS A 84 9.55 -0.76 -15.38
C CYS A 84 9.81 0.23 -16.52
N HIS A 85 9.00 1.29 -16.64
CA HIS A 85 9.25 2.36 -17.60
C HIS A 85 10.53 3.15 -17.28
N TRP A 86 10.72 3.53 -16.02
CA TRP A 86 11.92 4.24 -15.56
C TRP A 86 13.18 3.40 -15.80
N LEU A 87 13.15 2.10 -15.50
CA LEU A 87 14.26 1.18 -15.77
C LEU A 87 14.65 1.19 -17.25
N LYS A 88 13.67 1.08 -18.17
CA LYS A 88 13.95 1.15 -19.63
C LYS A 88 14.60 2.47 -20.04
N GLN A 89 14.12 3.59 -19.49
CA GLN A 89 14.67 4.92 -19.80
C GLN A 89 16.10 5.09 -19.30
N ASN A 90 16.48 4.40 -18.23
CA ASN A 90 17.82 4.43 -17.65
C ASN A 90 18.73 3.30 -18.15
N GLY A 91 18.35 2.61 -19.24
CA GLY A 91 19.20 1.62 -19.90
C GLY A 91 19.24 0.24 -19.24
N TYR A 92 18.32 -0.05 -18.31
CA TYR A 92 18.21 -1.36 -17.70
C TYR A 92 17.44 -2.34 -18.61
N GLU A 93 17.90 -3.59 -18.65
CA GLU A 93 17.10 -4.69 -19.20
C GLU A 93 15.88 -4.95 -18.32
N THR A 94 14.72 -5.14 -18.97
CA THR A 94 13.45 -5.32 -18.26
C THR A 94 12.76 -6.64 -18.55
N ASP A 95 13.51 -7.63 -19.03
CA ASP A 95 13.06 -9.01 -19.11
C ASP A 95 13.29 -9.67 -17.74
N PHE A 96 12.30 -9.51 -16.86
CA PHE A 96 12.36 -10.02 -15.50
C PHE A 96 11.51 -11.29 -15.39
N GLU A 97 11.94 -12.22 -14.53
CA GLU A 97 11.09 -13.31 -14.08
C GLU A 97 9.80 -12.75 -13.45
N GLN A 98 8.72 -13.53 -13.53
CA GLN A 98 7.41 -13.13 -13.05
C GLN A 98 6.83 -14.17 -12.10
N TYR A 99 5.99 -13.73 -11.17
CA TYR A 99 5.12 -14.59 -10.36
C TYR A 99 3.65 -14.30 -10.65
N ILE A 100 2.79 -15.24 -10.28
CA ILE A 100 1.34 -15.07 -10.33
C ILE A 100 0.88 -14.34 -9.05
N HIS A 101 0.42 -13.12 -9.20
CA HIS A 101 -0.22 -12.35 -8.14
C HIS A 101 -1.73 -12.63 -8.12
N HIS A 102 -2.26 -13.01 -6.95
CA HIS A 102 -3.68 -13.35 -6.78
C HIS A 102 -4.44 -12.20 -6.12
N TYR A 103 -5.44 -11.67 -6.81
CA TYR A 103 -6.40 -10.70 -6.25
C TYR A 103 -7.67 -11.42 -5.76
N PRO A 104 -8.28 -10.97 -4.64
CA PRO A 104 -9.55 -11.51 -4.15
C PRO A 104 -10.78 -11.01 -4.94
N ASP A 105 -10.57 -10.08 -5.88
CA ASP A 105 -11.62 -9.48 -6.68
C ASP A 105 -11.59 -9.97 -8.15
N LYS A 106 -12.42 -9.36 -8.99
CA LYS A 106 -12.56 -9.70 -10.42
C LYS A 106 -11.27 -9.61 -11.25
N ARG A 107 -10.17 -9.06 -10.72
CA ARG A 107 -8.85 -9.06 -11.36
C ARG A 107 -8.27 -10.48 -11.44
N GLY A 108 -8.61 -11.36 -10.50
CA GLY A 108 -8.12 -12.74 -10.47
C GLY A 108 -6.59 -12.83 -10.44
N GLU A 109 -6.03 -13.64 -11.33
CA GLU A 109 -4.58 -13.86 -11.44
C GLU A 109 -3.94 -12.87 -12.41
N GLN A 110 -2.84 -12.25 -12.00
CA GLN A 110 -2.06 -11.31 -12.81
C GLN A 110 -0.57 -11.63 -12.72
N LEU A 111 0.17 -11.42 -13.81
CA LEU A 111 1.62 -11.57 -13.79
C LEU A 111 2.28 -10.30 -13.23
N ALA A 112 3.22 -10.49 -12.30
CA ALA A 112 3.98 -9.41 -11.70
C ALA A 112 5.48 -9.72 -11.70
N ASN A 113 6.29 -8.73 -12.01
CA ASN A 113 7.75 -8.87 -12.08
C ASN A 113 8.38 -9.11 -10.72
N ILE A 114 9.43 -9.92 -10.73
CA ILE A 114 10.33 -10.21 -9.63
C ILE A 114 11.68 -9.56 -9.94
N TYR A 115 12.21 -8.77 -9.02
CA TYR A 115 13.44 -8.00 -9.20
C TYR A 115 14.56 -8.55 -8.32
N PRO A 116 15.83 -8.48 -8.75
CA PRO A 116 16.97 -8.80 -7.89
C PRO A 116 17.21 -7.70 -6.84
N TYR A 117 17.70 -8.06 -5.64
CA TYR A 117 17.97 -7.09 -4.57
C TYR A 117 18.94 -5.97 -4.98
N LYS A 118 19.80 -6.18 -5.98
CA LYS A 118 20.66 -5.12 -6.54
C LYS A 118 19.89 -3.88 -7.02
N LEU A 119 18.61 -4.04 -7.37
CA LEU A 119 17.73 -2.94 -7.80
C LEU A 119 16.89 -2.35 -6.65
N LEU A 120 16.97 -2.89 -5.43
CA LEU A 120 16.09 -2.48 -4.34
C LEU A 120 16.38 -1.06 -3.86
N GLY A 121 17.66 -0.69 -3.73
CA GLY A 121 18.06 0.67 -3.34
C GLY A 121 17.63 1.71 -4.39
N GLU A 122 17.90 1.42 -5.67
CA GLU A 122 17.46 2.25 -6.80
C GLU A 122 15.93 2.43 -6.80
N PHE A 123 15.19 1.35 -6.52
CA PHE A 123 13.74 1.41 -6.43
C PHE A 123 13.27 2.31 -5.27
N HIS A 124 13.87 2.21 -4.08
CA HIS A 124 13.50 3.06 -2.95
C HIS A 124 13.75 4.53 -3.24
N GLN A 125 14.94 4.85 -3.76
CA GLN A 125 15.27 6.22 -4.13
C GLN A 125 14.30 6.75 -5.20
N TRP A 126 14.05 5.98 -6.26
CA TRP A 126 13.09 6.36 -7.30
C TRP A 126 11.66 6.52 -6.76
N LEU A 127 11.23 5.65 -5.84
CA LEU A 127 9.90 5.70 -5.27
C LEU A 127 9.70 7.00 -4.47
N GLU A 128 10.69 7.38 -3.66
CA GLU A 128 10.68 8.58 -2.81
C GLU A 128 10.88 9.87 -3.60
N GLU A 129 11.78 9.89 -4.57
CA GLU A 129 12.16 11.12 -5.29
C GLU A 129 11.28 11.40 -6.51
N ALA A 130 10.73 10.38 -7.16
CA ALA A 130 9.95 10.54 -8.39
C ALA A 130 8.48 10.13 -8.24
N TYR A 131 8.21 8.90 -7.78
CA TYR A 131 6.84 8.40 -7.80
C TYR A 131 5.93 9.06 -6.77
N ILE A 132 6.35 9.11 -5.49
CA ILE A 132 5.58 9.68 -4.38
C ILE A 132 5.32 11.18 -4.59
N PRO A 133 6.29 12.00 -5.05
CA PRO A 133 6.05 13.41 -5.30
C PRO A 133 5.15 13.69 -6.51
N GLU A 134 5.32 12.94 -7.60
CA GLU A 134 4.70 13.31 -8.89
C GLU A 134 3.43 12.53 -9.21
N LYS A 135 3.43 11.22 -8.98
CA LYS A 135 2.39 10.30 -9.48
C LYS A 135 1.39 9.89 -8.41
N PHE A 136 1.87 9.64 -7.20
CA PHE A 136 1.02 9.23 -6.08
C PHE A 136 -0.10 10.24 -5.80
N PRO A 137 0.14 11.57 -5.75
CA PRO A 137 -0.90 12.54 -5.46
C PRO A 137 -1.98 12.55 -6.55
N GLU A 138 -1.58 12.47 -7.82
CA GLU A 138 -2.52 12.43 -8.95
C GLU A 138 -3.40 11.17 -8.92
N TYR A 139 -2.82 10.05 -8.51
CA TYR A 139 -3.52 8.77 -8.42
C TYR A 139 -4.54 8.76 -7.29
N VAL A 140 -4.11 9.13 -6.08
CA VAL A 140 -4.88 9.01 -4.85
C VAL A 140 -6.09 9.95 -4.84
N ARG A 141 -5.93 11.19 -5.34
CA ARG A 141 -7.04 12.18 -5.45
C ARG A 141 -8.24 11.70 -6.27
N LYS A 142 -8.09 10.65 -7.09
CA LYS A 142 -9.20 10.06 -7.86
C LYS A 142 -10.16 9.25 -6.98
N PHE A 143 -9.70 8.81 -5.80
CA PHE A 143 -10.36 7.83 -4.95
C PHE A 143 -10.57 8.28 -3.51
N VAL A 144 -9.95 9.40 -3.10
CA VAL A 144 -10.05 9.93 -1.73
C VAL A 144 -10.61 11.35 -1.71
N THR A 145 -11.20 11.73 -0.60
CA THR A 145 -11.74 13.05 -0.29
C THR A 145 -10.63 14.07 -0.03
N SER A 146 -11.01 15.35 0.03
CA SER A 146 -10.05 16.43 0.34
C SER A 146 -9.45 16.30 1.74
N GLU A 147 -10.23 15.83 2.71
CA GLU A 147 -9.77 15.61 4.09
C GLU A 147 -8.75 14.46 4.14
N GLU A 148 -9.04 13.35 3.47
CA GLU A 148 -8.11 12.22 3.34
C GLU A 148 -6.82 12.63 2.62
N CYS A 149 -6.87 13.51 1.60
CA CYS A 149 -5.67 14.05 0.97
C CYS A 149 -4.75 14.75 1.99
N LYS A 150 -5.31 15.52 2.92
CA LYS A 150 -4.55 16.24 3.95
C LYS A 150 -3.88 15.27 4.91
N LEU A 151 -4.62 14.28 5.42
CA LEU A 151 -4.09 13.24 6.30
C LEU A 151 -2.97 12.43 5.63
N ILE A 152 -3.17 12.05 4.36
CA ILE A 152 -2.14 11.34 3.59
C ILE A 152 -0.91 12.23 3.42
N SER A 153 -1.08 13.53 3.18
CA SER A 153 0.04 14.46 3.03
C SER A 153 0.89 14.55 4.29
N GLU A 154 0.23 14.62 5.46
CA GLU A 154 0.88 14.66 6.77
C GLU A 154 1.64 13.35 7.04
N ALA A 155 1.05 12.20 6.69
CA ALA A 155 1.65 10.89 6.91
C ALA A 155 2.89 10.62 6.04
N ILE A 156 2.90 11.08 4.79
CA ILE A 156 4.02 10.87 3.86
C ILE A 156 5.03 12.03 3.84
N GLY A 157 4.75 13.13 4.54
CA GLY A 157 5.58 14.34 4.53
C GLY A 157 5.59 15.10 3.19
N TYR A 158 4.57 14.91 2.35
CA TYR A 158 4.51 15.49 0.99
C TYR A 158 3.11 16.04 0.68
N GLU A 159 3.02 17.25 0.13
CA GLU A 159 1.72 17.92 -0.09
C GLU A 159 0.89 17.28 -1.22
N ILE A 160 -0.32 16.80 -0.90
CA ILE A 160 -1.33 16.32 -1.84
C ILE A 160 -2.49 17.32 -1.92
N LYS A 161 -2.50 18.16 -2.97
CA LYS A 161 -3.57 19.15 -3.19
C LYS A 161 -4.88 18.47 -3.67
N PRO A 162 -6.04 18.71 -3.05
CA PRO A 162 -7.30 18.08 -3.48
C PRO A 162 -7.73 18.51 -4.89
N VAL A 163 -8.47 17.65 -5.60
CA VAL A 163 -9.11 18.00 -6.88
C VAL A 163 -10.54 18.45 -6.62
N PHE A 164 -10.83 19.73 -6.79
CA PHE A 164 -12.20 20.22 -6.82
C PHE A 164 -12.84 19.82 -8.16
N LYS A 165 -13.66 18.77 -8.18
CA LYS A 165 -14.50 18.46 -9.34
C LYS A 165 -15.47 19.63 -9.54
N ARG A 166 -15.30 20.43 -10.60
CA ARG A 166 -16.35 21.34 -11.07
C ARG A 166 -17.58 20.49 -11.38
N LEU A 167 -18.67 20.70 -10.65
CA LEU A 167 -19.99 20.20 -11.04
C LEU A 167 -20.26 20.75 -12.45
N LYS A 168 -20.28 19.88 -13.47
CA LYS A 168 -20.82 20.27 -14.76
C LYS A 168 -22.29 20.64 -14.51
N ALA A 169 -22.64 21.91 -14.73
CA ALA A 169 -24.03 22.30 -14.81
C ALA A 169 -24.70 21.39 -15.84
N LYS A 170 -25.76 20.68 -15.43
CA LYS A 170 -26.64 20.01 -16.38
C LYS A 170 -27.25 21.12 -17.24
N ILE A 171 -26.93 21.11 -18.54
CA ILE A 171 -27.62 21.89 -19.57
C ILE A 171 -28.89 21.12 -19.91
#